data_AF-A0A392SLR4-F1
#
_entry.id   AF-A0A392SLR4-F1
#
_cell.length_a   1.000
_cell.length_b   1.000
_cell.length_c   1.000
_cell.angle_alpha   90.00
_cell.angle_beta   90.00
_cell.angle_gamma   90.00
#
_symmetry.space_group_name_H-M   'P 1'
#
loop_
_entity.id
_entity.type
_entity.pdbx_description
1 polymer ?
#
loop_
_entity_poly.entity_id
_entity_poly.type
_entity_poly.pdbx_seq_one_letter_code
_entity_poly.pdbx_strand_id
1 'polypeptide(L)'
;DNDPGRDSEKRLERFMSYKPTLFTGGYNPEGAIKWIEELEIIFEAMGCTEENKTILGTYVLREEASVWWKNVKLRIGVEGVVIVWEIFKREFLRKYFPADVKN
;
A
#
# COMPACT_ATOMS: atom_id res chain seq x y z
N ASP A 1 -10.17 27.74 7.89
CA ASP A 1 -8.96 26.90 7.89
C ASP A 1 -9.25 25.45 7.52
N ASN A 2 -9.33 25.18 6.21
CA ASN A 2 -9.30 23.83 5.64
C ASN A 2 -8.08 23.81 4.71
N ASP A 3 -6.90 23.58 5.28
CA ASP A 3 -5.69 23.32 4.51
C ASP A 3 -5.62 21.82 4.21
N PRO A 4 -5.74 21.40 2.92
CA PRO A 4 -5.67 19.99 2.55
C PRO A 4 -4.35 19.31 2.94
N GLY A 5 -3.26 20.08 3.07
CA GLY A 5 -1.97 19.59 3.53
C GLY A 5 -2.02 19.11 4.97
N ARG A 6 -2.55 19.95 5.87
CA ARG A 6 -2.72 19.63 7.30
C ARG A 6 -3.59 18.40 7.55
N ASP A 7 -4.63 18.19 6.75
CA ASP A 7 -5.49 17.00 6.89
C ASP A 7 -4.81 15.71 6.40
N SER A 8 -3.93 15.84 5.40
CA SER A 8 -3.11 14.73 4.91
C SER A 8 -2.06 14.32 5.94
N GLU A 9 -1.42 15.29 6.59
CA GLU A 9 -0.43 15.05 7.65
C GLU A 9 -1.06 14.35 8.86
N LYS A 10 -2.18 14.86 9.40
CA LYS A 10 -2.92 14.22 10.50
C LYS A 10 -3.33 12.78 10.19
N ARG A 11 -3.72 12.51 8.94
CA ARG A 11 -4.08 11.15 8.50
C ARG A 11 -2.88 10.23 8.53
N LEU A 12 -1.72 10.70 8.07
CA LEU A 12 -0.48 9.95 8.14
C LEU A 12 -0.03 9.72 9.59
N GLU A 13 -0.08 10.74 10.45
CA GLU A 13 0.22 10.62 11.88
C GLU A 13 -0.67 9.58 12.56
N ARG A 14 -1.99 9.63 12.30
CA ARG A 14 -2.93 8.65 12.82
C ARG A 14 -2.61 7.25 12.29
N PHE A 15 -2.27 7.10 11.02
CA PHE A 15 -1.87 5.80 10.47
C PHE A 15 -0.62 5.25 11.17
N MET A 16 0.41 6.08 11.34
CA MET A 16 1.65 5.67 11.99
C MET A 16 1.48 5.34 13.48
N SER A 17 0.47 5.89 14.16
CA SER A 17 0.19 5.56 15.57
C SER A 17 -0.30 4.13 15.77
N TYR A 18 -0.91 3.50 14.75
CA TYR A 18 -1.23 2.07 14.73
C TYR A 18 -0.02 1.18 14.48
N LYS A 19 1.17 1.76 14.24
CA LYS A 19 2.43 1.05 13.98
C LYS A 19 2.32 0.03 12.84
N PRO A 20 1.93 0.47 11.64
CA PRO A 20 1.85 -0.40 10.47
C PRO A 20 3.20 -1.08 10.21
N THR A 21 3.16 -2.34 9.83
CA THR A 21 4.35 -3.11 9.49
C THR A 21 4.96 -2.60 8.18
N LEU A 22 6.30 -2.52 8.13
CA LEU A 22 7.02 -2.15 6.92
C LEU A 22 7.19 -3.39 6.04
N PHE A 23 7.13 -3.18 4.73
CA PHE A 23 7.38 -4.25 3.76
C PHE A 23 8.56 -3.89 2.86
N THR A 24 9.63 -4.66 2.97
CA THR A 24 10.90 -4.42 2.24
C THR A 24 10.95 -5.14 0.90
N GLY A 25 10.12 -6.17 0.70
CA GLY A 25 10.09 -7.00 -0.51
C GLY A 25 10.61 -8.41 -0.28
N GLY A 26 11.13 -9.03 -1.35
CA GLY A 26 11.63 -10.41 -1.34
C GLY A 26 10.56 -11.49 -1.55
N TYR A 27 10.98 -12.74 -1.75
CA TYR A 27 10.09 -13.87 -1.97
C TYR A 27 9.55 -14.40 -0.64
N ASN A 28 8.42 -13.84 -0.18
CA ASN A 28 7.71 -14.28 1.01
C ASN A 28 6.19 -14.21 0.79
N PRO A 29 5.61 -15.24 0.13
CA PRO A 29 4.18 -15.31 -0.19
C PRO A 29 3.27 -15.14 1.04
N GLU A 30 3.53 -15.84 2.15
CA GLU A 30 2.69 -15.72 3.35
C GLU A 30 2.86 -14.36 4.02
N GLY A 31 4.08 -13.85 4.10
CA GLY A 31 4.35 -12.53 4.68
C GLY A 31 3.71 -11.39 3.89
N ALA A 32 3.65 -11.50 2.57
CA ALA A 32 2.98 -10.55 1.70
C ALA A 32 1.47 -10.51 1.93
N ILE A 33 0.82 -11.68 2.06
CA ILE A 33 -0.62 -11.77 2.38
C ILE A 33 -0.90 -11.15 3.75
N LYS A 34 -0.16 -11.60 4.77
CA LYS A 34 -0.33 -11.11 6.15
C LYS A 34 -0.15 -9.59 6.24
N TRP A 35 0.82 -9.04 5.51
CA TRP A 35 1.06 -7.61 5.47
C TRP A 35 -0.14 -6.83 4.91
N ILE A 36 -0.78 -7.32 3.84
CA ILE A 36 -2.00 -6.71 3.31
C ILE A 36 -3.14 -6.78 4.34
N GLU A 37 -3.36 -7.93 4.96
CA GLU A 37 -4.41 -8.12 5.97
C GLU A 37 -4.23 -7.16 7.16
N GLU A 38 -3.00 -7.01 7.66
CA GLU A 38 -2.68 -6.07 8.74
C GLU A 38 -3.00 -4.62 8.35
N LEU A 39 -2.69 -4.20 7.12
CA LEU A 39 -3.03 -2.86 6.64
C LEU A 39 -4.53 -2.67 6.46
N GLU A 40 -5.27 -3.67 5.99
CA GLU A 40 -6.72 -3.58 5.83
C GLU A 40 -7.44 -3.41 7.17
N ILE A 41 -6.98 -4.09 8.22
CA ILE A 41 -7.48 -3.91 9.59
C ILE A 41 -7.26 -2.46 10.07
N ILE A 42 -6.07 -1.90 9.82
CA ILE A 42 -5.77 -0.50 10.21
C ILE A 42 -6.65 0.47 9.42
N PHE A 43 -6.80 0.27 8.12
CA PHE A 43 -7.64 1.14 7.27
C PHE A 43 -9.10 1.12 7.70
N GLU A 44 -9.63 -0.04 8.07
CA GLU A 44 -10.97 -0.19 8.62
C GLU A 44 -11.11 0.57 9.95
N ALA A 45 -10.17 0.37 10.89
CA ALA A 45 -10.17 1.06 12.18
C ALA A 45 -10.05 2.60 12.05
N MET A 46 -9.39 3.08 10.99
CA MET A 46 -9.25 4.49 10.70
C MET A 46 -10.46 5.09 9.94
N GLY A 47 -11.27 4.26 9.27
CA GLY A 47 -12.29 4.71 8.33
C GLY A 47 -11.70 5.34 7.06
N CYS A 48 -10.62 4.76 6.51
CA CYS A 48 -9.96 5.29 5.32
C CYS A 48 -10.81 5.16 4.05
N THR A 49 -10.87 6.22 3.23
CA THR A 49 -11.40 6.13 1.86
C THR A 49 -10.45 5.36 0.95
N GLU A 50 -10.96 4.82 -0.16
CA GLU A 50 -10.16 4.06 -1.13
C GLU A 50 -8.97 4.84 -1.69
N GLU A 51 -9.10 6.16 -1.91
CA GLU A 51 -7.95 6.96 -2.39
C GLU A 51 -6.84 7.05 -1.34
N ASN A 52 -7.21 7.11 -0.05
CA ASN A 52 -6.25 7.24 1.03
C ASN A 52 -5.52 5.93 1.34
N LYS A 53 -6.18 4.79 1.14
CA LYS A 53 -5.58 3.46 1.38
C LYS A 53 -4.30 3.27 0.56
N THR A 54 -4.32 3.59 -0.74
CA THR A 54 -3.10 3.49 -1.57
C THR A 54 -1.99 4.40 -1.10
N ILE A 55 -2.30 5.65 -0.73
CA ILE A 55 -1.30 6.61 -0.27
C ILE A 55 -0.63 6.09 1.00
N LEU A 56 -1.42 5.69 2.00
CA LEU A 56 -0.92 5.22 3.29
C LEU A 56 -0.23 3.85 3.18
N GLY A 57 -0.82 2.90 2.48
CA GLY A 57 -0.25 1.55 2.34
C GLY A 57 1.06 1.57 1.55
N THR A 58 1.20 2.48 0.59
CA THR A 58 2.45 2.58 -0.17
C THR A 58 3.52 3.41 0.55
N TYR A 59 3.14 4.19 1.57
CA TYR A 59 4.06 4.90 2.44
C TYR A 59 4.93 3.97 3.29
N VAL A 60 4.46 2.76 3.62
CA VAL A 60 5.21 1.78 4.44
C VAL A 60 6.01 0.75 3.64
N LEU A 61 6.07 0.91 2.32
CA LEU A 61 7.00 0.14 1.47
C LEU A 61 8.43 0.65 1.66
N ARG A 62 9.38 -0.26 1.74
CA ARG A 62 10.82 0.03 1.88
C ARG A 62 11.61 -0.73 0.82
N GLU A 63 12.85 -0.31 0.64
CA GLU A 63 13.84 -1.03 -0.17
C GLU A 63 13.30 -1.49 -1.54
N GLU A 64 13.40 -2.78 -1.86
CA GLU A 64 13.00 -3.36 -3.14
C GLU A 64 11.54 -3.08 -3.46
N ALA A 65 10.64 -3.22 -2.48
CA ALA A 65 9.21 -2.98 -2.68
C ALA A 65 8.90 -1.51 -3.00
N SER A 66 9.64 -0.57 -2.40
CA SER A 66 9.48 0.86 -2.71
C SER A 66 9.91 1.20 -4.15
N VAL A 67 10.98 0.56 -4.64
CA VAL A 67 11.49 0.75 -6.01
C VAL A 67 10.55 0.09 -7.02
N TRP A 68 10.13 -1.15 -6.74
CA TRP A 68 9.16 -1.87 -7.56
C TRP A 68 7.87 -1.06 -7.75
N TRP A 69 7.32 -0.50 -6.67
CA TRP A 69 6.07 0.23 -6.75
C TRP A 69 6.19 1.51 -7.59
N LYS A 70 7.30 2.25 -7.49
CA LYS A 70 7.57 3.40 -8.37
C LYS A 70 7.54 3.00 -9.85
N ASN A 71 8.14 1.87 -10.21
CA ASN A 71 8.15 1.37 -11.58
C ASN A 71 6.76 0.92 -12.06
N VAL A 72 5.97 0.30 -11.17
CA VAL A 72 4.57 -0.05 -11.47
C VAL A 72 3.71 1.19 -11.68
N LYS A 73 3.87 2.23 -10.85
CA LYS A 73 3.17 3.51 -11.06
C LYS A 73 3.49 4.12 -12.43
N LEU A 74 4.75 4.09 -12.87
CA LEU A 74 5.14 4.60 -14.20
C LEU A 74 4.53 3.78 -15.34
N ARG A 75 4.39 2.47 -15.16
CA ARG A 75 3.78 1.58 -16.16
C ARG A 75 2.26 1.70 -16.25
N ILE A 76 1.59 1.89 -15.11
CA ILE A 76 0.12 2.03 -15.03
C ILE A 76 -0.31 3.47 -15.31
N GLY A 77 0.56 4.43 -14.98
CA GLY A 77 0.32 5.85 -15.10
C GLY A 77 0.30 6.32 -16.54
N VAL A 78 -0.90 6.35 -17.12
CA VAL A 78 -1.32 7.51 -17.91
C VAL A 78 -1.54 8.66 -16.92
N GLU A 79 -1.05 9.86 -17.21
CA GLU A 79 -1.23 11.04 -16.36
C GLU A 79 -2.70 11.18 -15.88
N GLY A 80 -2.89 11.31 -14.57
CA GLY A 80 -4.19 11.59 -13.96
C GLY A 80 -5.01 10.39 -13.48
N VAL A 81 -4.57 9.14 -13.69
CA VAL A 81 -5.30 7.97 -13.16
C VAL A 81 -4.96 7.73 -11.69
N VAL A 82 -5.97 7.86 -10.83
CA VAL A 82 -5.86 7.48 -9.41
C VAL A 82 -5.77 5.96 -9.30
N ILE A 83 -4.63 5.47 -8.80
CA ILE A 83 -4.45 4.05 -8.51
C ILE A 83 -5.17 3.73 -7.19
N VAL A 84 -6.34 3.12 -7.29
CA VAL A 84 -7.10 2.62 -6.12
C VAL A 84 -6.42 1.40 -5.48
N TRP A 85 -6.75 1.15 -4.21
CA TRP A 85 -6.12 0.11 -3.39
C TRP A 85 -6.18 -1.29 -4.00
N GLU A 86 -7.30 -1.63 -4.63
CA GLU A 86 -7.47 -2.92 -5.33
C GLU A 86 -6.47 -3.13 -6.47
N ILE A 87 -6.12 -2.07 -7.20
CA ILE A 87 -5.11 -2.15 -8.27
C ILE A 87 -3.74 -2.41 -7.66
N PHE A 88 -3.41 -1.73 -6.56
CA PHE A 88 -2.18 -1.97 -5.81
C PHE A 88 -2.11 -3.44 -5.33
N LYS A 89 -3.14 -3.94 -4.64
CA LYS A 89 -3.19 -5.32 -4.14
C LYS A 89 -2.96 -6.34 -5.24
N ARG A 90 -3.61 -6.17 -6.40
CA ARG A 90 -3.45 -7.07 -7.54
C ARG A 90 -2.01 -7.12 -8.05
N GLU A 91 -1.37 -5.96 -8.25
CA GLU A 91 0.03 -5.91 -8.70
C GLU A 91 0.99 -6.43 -7.63
N PHE A 92 0.73 -6.11 -6.36
CA PHE A 92 1.51 -6.56 -5.22
C PHE A 92 1.50 -8.07 -5.08
N LEU A 93 0.32 -8.69 -5.09
CA LEU A 93 0.18 -10.14 -5.05
C LEU A 93 0.80 -10.78 -6.29
N ARG A 94 0.63 -10.23 -7.49
CA ARG A 94 1.29 -10.77 -8.70
C ARG A 94 2.82 -10.79 -8.57
N LYS A 95 3.40 -9.81 -7.89
CA LYS A 95 4.86 -9.68 -7.70
C LYS A 95 5.40 -10.58 -6.60
N TYR A 96 4.71 -10.63 -5.45
CA TYR A 96 5.21 -11.28 -4.23
C TYR A 96 4.54 -12.62 -3.91
N PHE A 97 3.46 -12.93 -4.62
CA PHE A 97 2.71 -14.19 -4.62
C PHE A 97 2.56 -14.69 -6.07
N PRO A 98 3.65 -14.99 -6.79
CA PRO A 98 3.53 -15.59 -8.12
C PRO A 98 2.84 -16.95 -8.00
N ALA A 99 1.96 -17.27 -8.95
CA ALA A 99 1.06 -18.43 -8.92
C ALA A 99 1.74 -19.80 -8.83
N ASP A 100 3.07 -19.86 -8.81
CA ASP A 100 3.90 -21.06 -8.74
C ASP A 100 3.85 -21.76 -7.36
N VAL A 101 3.13 -21.20 -6.37
CA VAL A 101 2.82 -21.86 -5.08
C VAL A 101 1.61 -22.81 -5.19
N LYS A 102 1.02 -22.96 -6.39
CA LYS A 102 0.06 -24.04 -6.67
C LYS A 102 0.79 -25.21 -7.32
N ASN A 103 1.41 -26.05 -6.51
CA ASN A 103 1.52 -27.51 -6.73
C ASN A 103 1.98 -28.23 -5.46
#